data_AF-A0A917H7L1-F1
#
_entry.id   AF-A0A917H7L1-F1
#
_cell.length_a   1.000
_cell.length_b   1.000
_cell.length_c   1.000
_cell.angle_alpha   90.00
_cell.angle_beta   90.00
_cell.angle_gamma   90.00
#
_symmetry.space_group_name_H-M   'P 1'
#
loop_
_entity.id
_entity.type
_entity.pdbx_description
1 polymer ?
#
loop_
_entity_poly.entity_id
_entity_poly.type
_entity_poly.pdbx_seq_one_letter_code
_entity_poly.pdbx_strand_id
1 'polypeptide(L)'
;MTDRNQPGPWAAEARSAEMSRRHLITAGSVLASAAVVGAASPAAAAVRESLRTQAVPTGRTDIALVRQQPGWNTIPVAFAQPNGNWQVTNGAAPNFIADWAHAPGVRVITGDFNNNGRTDIALVRQTPGWNTIPVAFSQGNGTWQITNRAAPNFIASWAPTPGVQVVTGNFR
;
A
#
# COMPACT_ATOMS: atom_id res chain seq x y z
N MET A 1 -40.12 -48.85 30.01
CA MET A 1 -40.66 -47.61 29.39
C MET A 1 -39.46 -46.76 29.02
N THR A 2 -39.36 -46.46 27.73
CA THR A 2 -38.13 -46.26 26.96
C THR A 2 -37.53 -44.85 27.01
N ASP A 3 -36.22 -44.84 26.81
CA ASP A 3 -35.24 -43.77 26.59
C ASP A 3 -35.49 -42.96 25.28
N ARG A 4 -34.85 -41.76 25.22
CA ARG A 4 -34.53 -40.91 24.04
C ARG A 4 -35.56 -39.91 23.53
N ASN A 5 -35.36 -38.65 23.91
CA ASN A 5 -35.73 -37.48 23.11
C ASN A 5 -34.71 -37.36 21.94
N GLN A 6 -35.17 -37.65 20.72
CA GLN A 6 -34.42 -37.63 19.47
C GLN A 6 -34.50 -36.26 18.78
N PRO A 7 -33.43 -35.75 18.14
CA PRO A 7 -33.55 -34.94 16.93
C PRO A 7 -33.73 -35.83 15.68
N GLY A 8 -34.66 -35.47 14.79
CA GLY A 8 -34.93 -36.16 13.52
C GLY A 8 -33.97 -35.76 12.37
N PRO A 9 -34.16 -36.28 11.14
CA PRO A 9 -33.77 -37.66 10.89
C PRO A 9 -33.08 -37.99 9.51
N TRP A 10 -32.30 -39.08 9.49
CA TRP A 10 -31.80 -40.00 8.41
C TRP A 10 -31.19 -39.39 7.11
N ALA A 11 -29.95 -39.67 6.66
CA ALA A 11 -29.22 -40.92 6.41
C ALA A 11 -29.84 -41.87 5.35
N ALA A 12 -29.39 -41.72 4.09
CA ALA A 12 -29.44 -42.67 2.96
C ALA A 12 -28.67 -41.99 1.79
N GLU A 13 -27.68 -42.52 1.07
CA GLU A 13 -27.20 -43.87 0.78
C GLU A 13 -25.71 -43.82 0.43
N ALA A 14 -24.95 -44.80 0.90
CA ALA A 14 -23.66 -45.16 0.32
C ALA A 14 -23.86 -46.37 -0.59
N ARG A 15 -23.63 -46.23 -1.90
CA ARG A 15 -23.13 -47.33 -2.77
C ARG A 15 -22.26 -46.78 -3.90
N SER A 16 -20.96 -46.99 -3.73
CA SER A 16 -19.93 -47.35 -4.71
C SER A 16 -20.18 -47.05 -6.19
N ALA A 17 -19.42 -46.08 -6.72
CA ALA A 17 -18.81 -46.20 -8.04
C ALA A 17 -17.38 -45.68 -7.95
N GLU A 18 -16.48 -46.63 -7.79
CA GLU A 18 -15.05 -46.52 -7.95
C GLU A 18 -14.68 -45.91 -9.31
N MET A 19 -13.94 -44.79 -9.31
CA MET A 19 -12.76 -44.60 -10.18
C MET A 19 -12.05 -43.28 -9.88
N SER A 20 -11.00 -43.40 -9.06
CA SER A 20 -9.66 -42.86 -9.28
C SER A 20 -9.51 -41.40 -9.77
N ARG A 21 -9.06 -40.53 -8.85
CA ARG A 21 -7.81 -39.75 -9.03
C ARG A 21 -7.36 -39.15 -7.70
N ARG A 22 -6.31 -39.77 -7.16
CA ARG A 22 -5.54 -39.38 -5.98
C ARG A 22 -4.80 -38.06 -6.23
N HIS A 23 -4.74 -37.18 -5.23
CA HIS A 23 -3.51 -36.95 -4.45
C HIS A 23 -3.76 -35.96 -3.31
N LEU A 24 -3.70 -36.47 -2.09
CA LEU A 24 -3.47 -35.74 -0.86
C LEU A 24 -2.02 -36.02 -0.47
N ILE A 25 -1.17 -35.00 -0.27
CA ILE A 25 0.03 -35.17 0.56
C ILE A 25 0.22 -33.92 1.42
N THR A 26 0.18 -34.18 2.73
CA THR A 26 0.56 -33.33 3.85
C THR A 26 2.09 -33.42 4.07
N ALA A 27 2.67 -32.29 4.51
CA ALA A 27 3.93 -32.11 5.25
C ALA A 27 5.29 -32.38 4.57
N GLY A 28 6.28 -31.56 4.96
CA GLY A 28 7.69 -31.96 4.91
C GLY A 28 8.66 -30.82 4.59
N SER A 29 9.32 -30.30 5.62
CA SER A 29 10.59 -29.59 5.49
C SER A 29 11.57 -30.46 4.69
N VAL A 30 12.13 -29.93 3.60
CA VAL A 30 13.39 -30.45 3.04
C VAL A 30 14.24 -29.27 2.59
N LEU A 31 15.40 -29.12 3.24
CA LEU A 31 16.51 -28.31 2.80
C LEU A 31 16.91 -28.77 1.39
N ALA A 32 16.86 -27.89 0.39
CA ALA A 32 17.50 -28.14 -0.89
C ALA A 32 18.82 -27.38 -0.95
N SER A 33 19.90 -28.15 -0.81
CA SER A 33 21.29 -27.77 -1.11
C SER A 33 21.42 -27.15 -2.50
N ALA A 34 22.36 -26.20 -2.63
CA ALA A 34 22.62 -25.49 -3.87
C ALA A 34 23.44 -26.31 -4.90
N ALA A 35 23.19 -25.96 -6.17
CA ALA A 35 24.02 -26.06 -7.37
C ALA A 35 23.94 -27.33 -8.26
N VAL A 36 23.24 -27.19 -9.40
CA VAL A 36 23.78 -27.51 -10.73
C VAL A 36 23.39 -26.37 -11.69
N VAL A 37 24.37 -25.99 -12.50
CA VAL A 37 24.45 -24.85 -13.42
C VAL A 37 23.42 -24.95 -14.56
N GLY A 38 22.78 -23.82 -14.91
CA GLY A 38 22.39 -23.57 -16.30
C GLY A 38 20.92 -23.74 -16.72
N ALA A 39 19.95 -23.29 -15.92
CA ALA A 39 18.66 -22.77 -16.43
C ALA A 39 17.91 -22.13 -15.26
N ALA A 40 17.48 -20.87 -15.40
CA ALA A 40 16.56 -20.29 -14.43
C ALA A 40 15.25 -21.07 -14.49
N SER A 41 14.91 -21.82 -13.44
CA SER A 41 13.66 -22.57 -13.39
C SER A 41 12.46 -21.65 -13.58
N PRO A 42 11.34 -22.12 -14.17
CA PRO A 42 10.10 -21.35 -14.27
C PRO A 42 9.63 -20.80 -12.91
N ALA A 43 9.92 -21.51 -11.82
CA ALA A 43 9.70 -21.05 -10.45
C ALA A 43 10.56 -19.83 -10.08
N ALA A 44 11.83 -19.77 -10.49
CA ALA A 44 12.68 -18.61 -10.28
C ALA A 44 12.23 -17.41 -11.14
N ALA A 45 11.69 -17.65 -12.33
CA ALA A 45 11.07 -16.61 -13.16
C ALA A 45 9.75 -16.10 -12.55
N ALA A 46 8.90 -16.99 -12.04
CA ALA A 46 7.66 -16.64 -11.36
C ALA A 46 7.90 -15.91 -10.03
N VAL A 47 8.92 -16.29 -9.26
CA VAL A 47 9.36 -15.56 -8.05
C VAL A 47 9.93 -14.19 -8.43
N ARG A 48 10.73 -14.09 -9.50
CA ARG A 48 11.22 -12.79 -10.00
C ARG A 48 10.10 -11.91 -10.54
N GLU A 49 9.04 -12.49 -11.12
CA GLU A 49 7.87 -11.77 -11.60
C GLU A 49 6.95 -11.34 -10.46
N SER A 50 6.76 -12.18 -9.44
CA SER A 50 6.01 -11.82 -8.23
C SER A 50 6.76 -10.85 -7.31
N LEU A 51 8.09 -10.78 -7.40
CA LEU A 51 8.90 -9.71 -6.82
C LEU A 51 8.91 -8.41 -7.65
N ARG A 52 8.54 -8.48 -8.95
CA ARG A 52 8.37 -7.31 -9.83
C ARG A 52 6.99 -6.67 -9.71
N THR A 53 5.97 -7.42 -9.27
CA THR A 53 4.62 -6.90 -9.03
C THR A 53 4.47 -6.22 -7.66
N GLN A 54 5.41 -6.41 -6.74
CA GLN A 54 5.69 -5.37 -5.74
C GLN A 54 6.46 -4.29 -6.47
N ALA A 55 5.85 -3.12 -6.66
CA ALA A 55 6.51 -1.96 -7.23
C ALA A 55 7.70 -1.57 -6.33
N VAL A 56 8.85 -2.20 -6.56
CA VAL A 56 10.13 -1.72 -6.05
C VAL A 56 10.27 -0.34 -6.68
N PRO A 57 10.38 0.75 -5.90
CA PRO A 57 10.57 2.07 -6.47
C PRO A 57 11.80 2.02 -7.38
N THR A 58 11.60 2.14 -8.70
CA THR A 58 12.68 2.11 -9.67
C THR A 58 13.35 3.48 -9.68
N GLY A 59 14.11 3.79 -8.62
CA GLY A 59 14.74 5.09 -8.44
C GLY A 59 15.50 5.19 -7.12
N ARG A 60 16.40 6.17 -7.04
CA ARG A 60 16.98 6.58 -5.74
C ARG A 60 15.87 7.20 -4.89
N THR A 61 15.95 7.04 -3.58
CA THR A 61 15.02 7.71 -2.65
C THR A 61 15.45 9.16 -2.45
N ASP A 62 14.52 10.07 -2.67
CA ASP A 62 14.69 11.50 -2.47
C ASP A 62 14.08 11.95 -1.14
N ILE A 63 14.32 13.21 -0.74
CA ILE A 63 13.78 13.78 0.49
C ILE A 63 12.92 15.00 0.15
N ALA A 64 11.66 15.00 0.58
CA ALA A 64 10.75 16.14 0.45
C ALA A 64 10.44 16.75 1.83
N LEU A 65 10.30 18.07 1.90
CA LEU A 65 9.91 18.78 3.11
C LEU A 65 8.45 19.24 3.01
N VAL A 66 7.60 18.80 3.94
CA VAL A 66 6.21 19.23 4.07
C VAL A 66 6.05 20.03 5.34
N ARG A 67 5.64 21.29 5.22
CA ARG A 67 5.45 22.17 6.38
C ARG A 67 4.05 21.99 6.95
N GLN A 68 3.99 21.74 8.26
CA GLN A 68 2.73 21.57 8.99
C GLN A 68 2.47 22.71 9.99
N GLN A 69 2.92 23.92 9.64
CA GLN A 69 2.63 25.17 10.35
C GLN A 69 2.33 26.30 9.33
N PRO A 70 1.89 27.50 9.75
CA PRO A 70 1.78 28.68 8.88
C PRO A 70 3.13 29.28 8.49
N GLY A 71 3.38 29.54 7.19
CA GLY A 71 4.69 29.98 6.68
C GLY A 71 4.78 29.91 5.15
N TRP A 72 5.84 29.30 4.62
CA TRP A 72 5.99 29.10 3.17
C TRP A 72 4.97 28.11 2.60
N ASN A 73 4.75 28.17 1.28
CA ASN A 73 3.70 27.44 0.55
C ASN A 73 4.25 26.59 -0.62
N THR A 74 5.48 26.10 -0.48
CA THR A 74 6.18 25.27 -1.47
C THR A 74 6.43 23.86 -0.92
N ILE A 75 6.93 22.92 -1.71
CA ILE A 75 7.50 21.66 -1.21
C ILE A 75 8.92 21.57 -1.75
N PRO A 76 9.94 21.87 -0.93
CA PRO A 76 11.33 21.61 -1.29
C PRO A 76 11.60 20.11 -1.44
N VAL A 77 12.37 19.75 -2.47
CA VAL A 77 12.84 18.37 -2.70
C VAL A 77 14.34 18.37 -2.90
N ALA A 78 15.04 17.51 -2.17
CA ALA A 78 16.44 17.18 -2.40
C ALA A 78 16.50 15.85 -3.18
N PHE A 79 16.81 15.93 -4.47
CA PHE A 79 17.00 14.77 -5.34
C PHE A 79 18.37 14.15 -5.12
N ALA A 80 18.40 12.86 -4.77
CA ALA A 80 19.62 12.12 -4.55
C ALA A 80 20.36 11.88 -5.87
N GLN A 81 21.67 12.11 -5.88
CA GLN A 81 22.55 11.83 -7.02
C GLN A 81 23.42 10.58 -6.76
N PRO A 82 23.91 9.89 -7.82
CA PRO A 82 24.73 8.68 -7.66
C PRO A 82 26.02 8.87 -6.84
N ASN A 83 26.55 10.09 -6.85
CA ASN A 83 27.78 10.48 -6.14
C ASN A 83 27.54 10.91 -4.69
N GLY A 84 26.30 10.79 -4.17
CA GLY A 84 25.93 11.22 -2.83
C GLY A 84 25.61 12.72 -2.69
N ASN A 85 25.67 13.50 -3.77
CA ASN A 85 25.24 14.89 -3.77
C ASN A 85 23.72 15.03 -3.91
N TRP A 86 23.23 16.26 -3.73
CA TRP A 86 21.81 16.60 -3.80
C TRP A 86 21.55 17.67 -4.85
N GLN A 87 20.57 17.45 -5.72
CA GLN A 87 19.98 18.51 -6.53
C GLN A 87 18.71 19.01 -5.83
N VAL A 88 18.71 20.26 -5.39
CA VAL A 88 17.57 20.83 -4.65
C VAL A 88 16.64 21.60 -5.58
N THR A 89 15.34 21.38 -5.43
CA THR A 89 14.27 22.15 -6.07
C THR A 89 13.31 22.68 -5.01
N ASN A 90 12.56 23.72 -5.37
CA ASN A 90 11.57 24.33 -4.48
C ASN A 90 10.30 24.65 -5.27
N GLY A 91 9.43 23.65 -5.43
CA GLY A 91 8.22 23.78 -6.24
C GLY A 91 7.05 24.36 -5.46
N ALA A 92 6.22 25.17 -6.13
CA ALA A 92 5.00 25.71 -5.54
C ALA A 92 4.01 24.59 -5.18
N ALA A 93 3.39 24.70 -4.00
CA ALA A 93 2.36 23.79 -3.52
C ALA A 93 1.34 24.57 -2.67
N PRO A 94 0.64 25.57 -3.26
CA PRO A 94 0.01 26.66 -2.55
C PRO A 94 -1.00 26.18 -1.51
N ASN A 95 -2.24 25.88 -1.91
CA ASN A 95 -3.29 25.46 -0.98
C ASN A 95 -2.94 24.14 -0.26
N PHE A 96 -2.11 23.30 -0.88
CA PHE A 96 -1.64 22.07 -0.26
C PHE A 96 -0.91 22.33 1.05
N ILE A 97 -0.03 23.32 1.10
CA ILE A 97 0.72 23.70 2.31
C ILE A 97 0.01 24.78 3.11
N ALA A 98 -0.48 25.81 2.42
CA ALA A 98 -1.05 27.02 3.03
C ALA A 98 -2.44 26.82 3.63
N ASP A 99 -3.17 25.76 3.27
CA ASP A 99 -4.50 25.50 3.82
C ASP A 99 -4.58 24.12 4.50
N TRP A 100 -4.04 23.08 3.85
CA TRP A 100 -4.31 21.71 4.27
C TRP A 100 -3.20 21.09 5.15
N ALA A 101 -1.92 21.17 4.76
CA ALA A 101 -0.86 20.41 5.43
C ALA A 101 -0.68 20.76 6.91
N HIS A 102 -0.95 22.00 7.29
CA HIS A 102 -0.80 22.48 8.65
C HIS A 102 -2.07 22.47 9.49
N ALA A 103 -3.19 21.97 8.94
CA ALA A 103 -4.41 21.83 9.71
C ALA A 103 -4.21 20.83 10.87
N PRO A 104 -4.86 21.04 12.04
CA PRO A 104 -4.70 20.15 13.19
C PRO A 104 -5.04 18.70 12.85
N GLY A 105 -4.22 17.77 13.33
CA GLY A 105 -4.42 16.33 13.15
C GLY A 105 -4.15 15.80 11.75
N VAL A 106 -3.53 16.59 10.86
CA VAL A 106 -3.09 16.11 9.54
C VAL A 106 -1.82 15.28 9.68
N ARG A 107 -1.85 14.08 9.08
CA ARG A 107 -0.67 13.26 8.81
C ARG A 107 -0.27 13.37 7.35
N VAL A 108 1.03 13.47 7.14
CA VAL A 108 1.65 13.38 5.83
C VAL A 108 1.96 11.92 5.55
N ILE A 109 1.50 11.41 4.41
CA ILE A 109 1.81 10.05 3.95
C ILE A 109 2.34 10.07 2.52
N THR A 110 3.12 9.07 2.17
CA THR A 110 3.74 8.93 0.85
C THR A 110 3.37 7.62 0.19
N GLY A 111 3.32 7.62 -1.14
CA GLY A 111 3.04 6.46 -1.98
C GLY A 111 2.92 6.86 -3.43
N ASP A 112 2.89 5.90 -4.35
CA ASP A 112 2.53 6.15 -5.75
C ASP A 112 1.02 5.99 -5.91
N PHE A 113 0.29 7.11 -5.88
CA PHE A 113 -1.18 7.11 -5.85
C PHE A 113 -1.80 7.22 -7.24
N ASN A 114 -1.00 7.48 -8.28
CA ASN A 114 -1.43 7.55 -9.67
C ASN A 114 -0.72 6.55 -10.60
N ASN A 115 0.12 5.67 -10.04
CA ASN A 115 0.84 4.60 -10.74
C ASN A 115 1.78 5.14 -11.83
N ASN A 116 2.46 6.26 -11.56
CA ASN A 116 3.42 6.86 -12.48
C ASN A 116 4.89 6.52 -12.17
N GLY A 117 5.13 5.68 -11.16
CA GLY A 117 6.45 5.25 -10.71
C GLY A 117 7.17 6.28 -9.83
N ARG A 118 6.46 7.30 -9.32
CA ARG A 118 7.03 8.37 -8.48
C ARG A 118 6.32 8.42 -7.14
N THR A 119 7.03 8.89 -6.12
CA THR A 119 6.45 9.08 -4.79
C THR A 119 5.65 10.37 -4.76
N ASP A 120 4.35 10.23 -4.53
CA ASP A 120 3.41 11.31 -4.26
C ASP A 120 3.27 11.55 -2.75
N ILE A 121 2.62 12.66 -2.39
CA ILE A 121 2.33 13.03 -1.00
C ILE A 121 0.83 13.22 -0.82
N ALA A 122 0.23 12.54 0.16
CA ALA A 122 -1.17 12.74 0.54
C ALA A 122 -1.31 13.21 1.99
N LEU A 123 -2.41 13.91 2.25
CA LEU A 123 -2.76 14.42 3.57
C LEU A 123 -3.97 13.66 4.11
N VAL A 124 -3.79 12.97 5.23
CA VAL A 124 -4.87 12.27 5.95
C VAL A 124 -5.12 12.98 7.25
N ARG A 125 -6.35 13.48 7.44
CA ARG A 125 -6.73 14.17 8.67
C ARG A 125 -7.34 13.18 9.66
N GLN A 126 -6.83 13.17 10.89
CA GLN A 126 -7.28 12.32 11.99
C GLN A 126 -8.00 13.12 13.09
N THR A 127 -8.59 14.25 12.73
CA THR A 127 -9.52 15.02 13.56
C THR A 127 -10.74 15.42 12.71
N PRO A 128 -11.92 15.71 13.31
CA PRO A 128 -13.11 16.15 12.57
C PRO A 128 -12.95 17.51 11.90
N GLY A 129 -13.38 17.70 10.65
CA GLY A 129 -13.33 19.02 9.97
C GLY A 129 -13.30 19.06 8.44
N TRP A 130 -12.91 18.00 7.73
CA TRP A 130 -13.18 17.87 6.28
C TRP A 130 -13.37 16.40 5.90
N ASN A 131 -13.71 16.15 4.63
CA ASN A 131 -14.08 14.82 4.13
C ASN A 131 -13.37 14.44 2.82
N THR A 132 -12.23 15.08 2.53
CA THR A 132 -11.45 14.89 1.31
C THR A 132 -10.01 14.47 1.61
N ILE A 133 -9.32 13.96 0.59
CA ILE A 133 -7.88 13.64 0.61
C ILE A 133 -7.18 14.56 -0.41
N PRO A 134 -6.44 15.58 0.07
CA PRO A 134 -5.49 16.28 -0.77
C PRO A 134 -4.31 15.39 -1.15
N VAL A 135 -3.92 15.43 -2.43
CA VAL A 135 -2.76 14.72 -2.96
C VAL A 135 -1.93 15.66 -3.83
N ALA A 136 -0.64 15.76 -3.56
CA ALA A 136 0.36 16.37 -4.41
C ALA A 136 1.05 15.27 -5.22
N PHE A 137 0.63 15.12 -6.49
CA PHE A 137 1.24 14.17 -7.41
C PHE A 137 2.58 14.70 -7.92
N SER A 138 3.63 13.89 -7.82
CA SER A 138 4.98 14.29 -8.23
C SER A 138 5.13 14.27 -9.75
N GLN A 139 5.63 15.38 -10.30
CA GLN A 139 6.00 15.45 -11.73
C GLN A 139 7.48 15.10 -11.97
N GLY A 140 8.21 14.64 -10.93
CA GLY A 140 9.59 14.14 -11.04
C GLY A 140 10.66 15.19 -11.31
N ASN A 141 10.30 16.47 -11.37
CA ASN A 141 11.20 17.61 -11.59
C ASN A 141 11.09 18.65 -10.46
N GLY A 142 10.49 18.27 -9.33
CA GLY A 142 10.26 19.17 -8.19
C GLY A 142 8.96 19.97 -8.28
N THR A 143 8.13 19.73 -9.30
CA THR A 143 6.79 20.34 -9.43
C THR A 143 5.68 19.34 -9.12
N TRP A 144 4.49 19.87 -8.84
CA TRP A 144 3.37 19.13 -8.26
C TRP A 144 2.09 19.36 -9.05
N GLN A 145 1.37 18.28 -9.35
CA GLN A 145 -0.05 18.37 -9.71
C GLN A 145 -0.88 18.10 -8.46
N ILE A 146 -1.60 19.10 -7.97
CA ILE A 146 -2.38 18.99 -6.74
C ILE A 146 -3.83 18.66 -7.05
N THR A 147 -4.40 17.71 -6.32
CA THR A 147 -5.83 17.40 -6.35
C THR A 147 -6.38 17.33 -4.93
N ASN A 148 -7.70 17.49 -4.81
CA ASN A 148 -8.42 17.31 -3.55
C ASN A 148 -9.75 16.63 -3.86
N ARG A 149 -9.86 15.33 -3.53
CA ARG A 149 -11.02 14.51 -3.90
C ARG A 149 -11.74 13.98 -2.66
N ALA A 150 -13.06 13.82 -2.77
CA ALA A 150 -13.90 13.32 -1.69
C ALA A 150 -13.52 11.88 -1.29
N ALA A 151 -13.42 11.65 0.01
CA ALA A 151 -13.26 10.34 0.64
C ALA A 151 -14.06 10.32 1.96
N PRO A 152 -15.42 10.38 1.89
CA PRO A 152 -16.21 10.92 2.98
C PRO A 152 -16.12 10.11 4.27
N ASN A 153 -16.60 8.87 4.27
CA ASN A 153 -16.57 8.04 5.48
C ASN A 153 -15.14 7.71 5.93
N PHE A 154 -14.21 7.63 4.97
CA PHE A 154 -12.81 7.36 5.27
C PHE A 154 -12.19 8.48 6.13
N ILE A 155 -12.36 9.74 5.73
CA ILE A 155 -11.76 10.88 6.44
C ILE A 155 -12.67 11.44 7.55
N ALA A 156 -13.97 11.55 7.32
CA ALA A 156 -14.88 12.18 8.28
C ALA A 156 -15.25 11.26 9.44
N SER A 157 -15.25 9.94 9.23
CA SER A 157 -15.77 8.98 10.21
C SER A 157 -14.72 8.01 10.74
N TRP A 158 -13.91 7.40 9.87
CA TRP A 158 -13.00 6.32 10.28
C TRP A 158 -11.63 6.84 10.74
N ALA A 159 -10.98 7.69 9.94
CA ALA A 159 -9.66 8.25 10.23
C ALA A 159 -9.51 8.92 11.62
N PRO A 160 -10.50 9.66 12.15
CA PRO A 160 -10.36 10.32 13.45
C PRO A 160 -10.67 9.42 14.65
N THR A 161 -11.03 8.15 14.44
CA THR A 161 -11.33 7.26 15.57
C THR A 161 -10.05 6.93 16.37
N PRO A 162 -10.12 6.89 17.71
CA PRO A 162 -8.96 6.55 18.54
C PRO A 162 -8.35 5.20 18.15
N GLY A 163 -7.02 5.14 18.07
CA GLY A 163 -6.27 3.93 17.74
C GLY A 163 -6.02 3.69 16.25
N VAL A 164 -6.54 4.54 15.35
CA VAL A 164 -6.29 4.39 13.91
C VAL A 164 -4.86 4.77 13.54
N GLN A 165 -4.21 3.85 12.83
CA GLN A 165 -2.93 4.07 12.17
C GLN A 165 -3.15 4.20 10.67
N VAL A 166 -2.48 5.19 10.06
CA VAL A 166 -2.47 5.35 8.61
C VAL A 166 -1.30 4.55 8.05
N VAL A 167 -1.60 3.63 7.15
CA VAL A 167 -0.61 2.79 6.45
C VAL A 167 -0.81 2.92 4.94
N THR A 168 0.27 2.80 4.17
CA THR A 168 0.25 2.83 2.71
C THR A 168 0.87 1.56 2.14
N GLY A 169 0.40 1.13 0.97
CA GLY A 169 0.84 -0.09 0.32
C GLY A 169 -0.08 -0.46 -0.84
N ASN A 170 0.33 -1.45 -1.63
CA ASN A 170 -0.54 -2.05 -2.64
C ASN A 170 -1.44 -3.10 -1.97
N PHE A 171 -2.71 -2.77 -1.77
CA PHE A 171 -3.72 -3.65 -1.17
C PHE A 171 -4.72 -4.22 -2.21
N ARG A 172 -4.33 -4.26 -3.49
CA ARG A 172 -5.17 -4.72 -4.61
C ARG A 172 -4.53 -5.89 -5.34
#